data_AF-A0AAD1XXL5-F1
#
_entry.id   AF-A0AAD1XXL5-F1
#
_cell.length_a   1.000
_cell.length_b   1.000
_cell.length_c   1.000
_cell.angle_alpha   90.00
_cell.angle_beta   90.00
_cell.angle_gamma   90.00
#
_symmetry.space_group_name_H-M   'P 1'
#
loop_
_entity.id
_entity.type
_entity.pdbx_description
1 polymer ?
#
loop_
_entity_poly.entity_id
_entity_poly.type
_entity_poly.pdbx_seq_one_letter_code
_entity_poly.pdbx_strand_id
1 'polypeptide(L)'
;MEKIDQYVGIIAEKTGQDPTLVRNVLMGVILVVFVFGFGASIIANIVGVFYPAFQSFKALESEKSVDDKKWLTYWCIFSIFTIVDQFGHVILVWVPFYYILKLCFLMYLFLPYTDGASKIYVTYVLPIYEKYHKNIEAVGEKYADLTSVEFKMDKNEAKKAE
;
A
#
# COMPACT_ATOMS: atom_id res chain seq x y z
N MET A 1 2.78 -33.33 13.01
CA MET A 1 3.63 -33.95 11.99
C MET A 1 2.97 -35.16 11.36
N GLU A 2 2.26 -36.01 12.12
CA GLU A 2 1.53 -37.19 11.61
C GLU A 2 0.66 -36.93 10.36
N LYS A 3 -0.13 -35.84 10.33
CA LYS A 3 -0.95 -35.54 9.14
C LYS A 3 -0.11 -35.30 7.89
N ILE A 4 1.04 -34.62 8.02
CA ILE A 4 1.92 -34.33 6.88
C ILE A 4 2.55 -35.63 6.38
N ASP A 5 3.01 -36.49 7.29
CA ASP A 5 3.61 -37.78 6.94
C ASP A 5 2.58 -38.71 6.28
N GLN A 6 1.31 -38.67 6.71
CA GLN A 6 0.21 -39.39 6.07
C GLN A 6 -0.05 -38.88 4.63
N TYR A 7 -0.08 -37.57 4.40
CA TYR A 7 -0.26 -37.01 3.07
C TYR A 7 0.93 -37.31 2.15
N VAL A 8 2.16 -37.24 2.66
CA VAL A 8 3.37 -37.60 1.92
C VAL A 8 3.35 -39.08 1.53
N GLY A 9 2.94 -39.97 2.44
CA GLY A 9 2.81 -41.41 2.17
C GLY A 9 1.82 -41.72 1.04
N ILE A 10 0.64 -41.10 1.06
CA ILE A 10 -0.38 -41.28 0.02
C ILE A 10 0.12 -40.79 -1.35
N ILE A 11 0.86 -39.68 -1.40
CA ILE A 11 1.42 -39.14 -2.63
C ILE A 11 2.56 -40.03 -3.13
N ALA A 12 3.45 -40.47 -2.23
CA ALA A 12 4.56 -41.36 -2.55
C ALA A 12 4.07 -42.70 -3.15
N GLU A 13 3.04 -43.30 -2.55
CA GLU A 13 2.42 -44.55 -3.02
C GLU A 13 1.79 -44.40 -4.41
N LYS A 14 1.09 -43.29 -4.68
CA LYS A 14 0.50 -43.00 -6.00
C LYS A 14 1.54 -42.71 -7.09
N THR A 15 2.71 -42.22 -6.70
CA THR A 15 3.77 -41.80 -7.65
C THR A 15 4.85 -42.87 -7.81
N GLY A 16 4.85 -43.92 -6.99
CA GLY A 16 5.88 -44.96 -6.95
C GLY A 16 7.27 -44.45 -6.55
N GLN A 17 7.33 -43.32 -5.86
CA GLN A 17 8.57 -42.61 -5.51
C GLN A 17 8.87 -42.72 -4.02
N ASP A 18 10.14 -42.55 -3.63
CA ASP A 18 10.54 -42.61 -2.22
C ASP A 18 9.87 -41.48 -1.41
N PRO A 19 9.26 -41.77 -0.25
CA PRO A 19 8.60 -40.77 0.60
C PRO A 19 9.51 -39.61 1.00
N THR A 20 10.82 -39.85 1.11
CA THR A 20 11.82 -38.84 1.46
C THR A 20 12.01 -37.82 0.34
N LEU A 21 11.99 -38.29 -0.92
CA LEU A 21 12.08 -37.42 -2.10
C LEU A 21 10.82 -36.57 -2.23
N VAL A 22 9.64 -37.18 -2.07
CA VAL A 22 8.36 -36.48 -2.12
C VAL A 22 8.31 -35.38 -1.06
N ARG A 23 8.71 -35.68 0.19
CA ARG A 23 8.80 -34.69 1.27
C ARG A 23 9.71 -33.52 0.93
N ASN A 24 10.91 -33.78 0.41
CA ASN A 24 11.88 -32.73 0.09
C ASN A 24 11.39 -31.83 -1.07
N VAL A 25 10.76 -32.42 -2.10
CA VAL A 25 10.14 -31.67 -3.19
C VAL A 25 8.97 -30.81 -2.68
N LEU A 26 8.11 -31.37 -1.84
CA LEU A 26 6.97 -30.65 -1.27
C LEU A 26 7.43 -29.48 -0.40
N MET A 27 8.48 -29.68 0.40
CA MET A 27 9.10 -28.63 1.21
C MET A 27 9.74 -27.55 0.34
N GLY A 28 10.39 -27.93 -0.76
CA GLY A 28 10.93 -26.99 -1.75
C GLY A 28 9.84 -26.15 -2.44
N VAL A 29 8.74 -26.78 -2.84
CA VAL A 29 7.58 -26.09 -3.43
C VAL A 29 6.95 -25.11 -2.43
N ILE A 30 6.78 -25.52 -1.16
CA ILE A 30 6.27 -24.63 -0.11
C ILE A 30 7.20 -23.43 0.10
N LEU A 31 8.52 -23.64 0.14
CA LEU A 31 9.49 -22.55 0.27
C LEU A 31 9.45 -21.60 -0.92
N VAL A 32 9.34 -22.13 -2.15
CA VAL A 32 9.19 -21.31 -3.36
C VAL A 32 7.90 -20.49 -3.28
N VAL A 33 6.76 -21.10 -2.94
CA VAL A 33 5.49 -20.37 -2.78
C VAL A 33 5.58 -19.31 -1.67
N PHE A 34 6.28 -19.58 -0.57
CA PHE A 34 6.47 -18.63 0.52
C PHE A 34 7.35 -17.43 0.09
N VAL A 35 8.46 -17.69 -0.60
CA VAL A 35 9.38 -16.65 -1.08
C VAL A 35 8.74 -15.79 -2.16
N PHE A 36 8.07 -16.40 -3.15
CA PHE A 36 7.46 -15.68 -4.26
C PHE A 36 6.09 -15.05 -3.91
N GLY A 37 5.39 -15.57 -2.91
CA GLY A 37 4.14 -14.97 -2.41
C GLY A 37 4.41 -13.92 -1.33
N PHE A 38 4.79 -14.39 -0.14
CA PHE A 38 4.90 -13.54 1.05
C PHE A 38 6.20 -12.72 1.07
N GLY A 39 7.32 -13.35 0.70
CA GLY A 39 8.64 -12.69 0.66
C GLY A 39 8.67 -11.53 -0.34
N ALA A 40 8.19 -11.75 -1.56
CA ALA A 40 8.13 -10.72 -2.60
C ALA A 40 7.23 -9.54 -2.19
N SER A 41 6.09 -9.79 -1.53
CA SER A 41 5.20 -8.75 -1.04
C SER A 41 5.87 -7.85 0.01
N ILE A 42 6.58 -8.44 0.97
CA ILE A 42 7.32 -7.69 1.99
C ILE A 42 8.41 -6.84 1.35
N ILE A 43 9.22 -7.42 0.46
CA ILE A 43 10.29 -6.71 -0.22
C ILE A 43 9.73 -5.55 -1.05
N ALA A 44 8.63 -5.77 -1.77
CA ALA A 44 7.95 -4.74 -2.56
C ALA A 44 7.48 -3.56 -1.69
N ASN A 45 6.86 -3.85 -0.54
CA ASN A 45 6.39 -2.83 0.39
C ASN A 45 7.56 -2.07 1.03
N ILE A 46 8.63 -2.78 1.43
CA ILE A 46 9.83 -2.13 2.00
C ILE A 46 10.47 -1.21 0.96
N VAL A 47 10.68 -1.68 -0.27
CA VAL A 47 11.29 -0.85 -1.32
C VAL A 47 10.39 0.34 -1.68
N GLY A 48 9.07 0.11 -1.77
CA GLY A 48 8.07 1.13 -2.04
C GLY A 48 7.92 2.18 -0.94
N VAL A 49 8.37 1.93 0.29
CA VAL A 49 8.31 2.91 1.38
C VAL A 49 9.69 3.49 1.68
N PHE A 50 10.71 2.65 1.78
CA PHE A 50 12.02 3.02 2.29
C PHE A 50 12.80 3.95 1.36
N TYR A 51 12.81 3.63 0.05
CA TYR A 51 13.49 4.46 -0.94
C TYR A 51 12.90 5.89 -1.07
N PRO A 52 11.58 6.06 -1.28
CA PRO A 52 10.97 7.38 -1.32
C PRO A 52 11.00 8.10 0.04
N ALA A 53 10.96 7.39 1.17
CA ALA A 53 11.13 8.00 2.48
C ALA A 53 12.54 8.60 2.65
N PHE A 54 13.58 7.87 2.26
CA PHE A 54 14.96 8.38 2.30
C PHE A 54 15.11 9.65 1.43
N GLN A 55 14.53 9.65 0.24
CA GLN A 55 14.57 10.82 -0.63
C GLN A 55 13.70 11.97 -0.11
N SER A 56 12.59 11.68 0.55
CA SER A 56 11.75 12.69 1.22
C SER A 56 12.54 13.38 2.34
N PHE A 57 13.29 12.63 3.16
CA PHE A 57 14.18 13.22 4.16
C PHE A 57 15.23 14.14 3.54
N LYS A 58 15.83 13.72 2.43
CA LYS A 58 16.80 14.55 1.69
C LYS A 58 16.15 15.81 1.09
N ALA A 59 14.90 15.71 0.61
CA ALA A 59 14.16 16.85 0.09
C ALA A 59 13.83 17.88 1.19
N LEU A 60 13.42 17.40 2.38
CA LEU A 60 13.14 18.23 3.55
C LEU A 60 14.35 19.03 4.05
N GLU A 61 15.57 18.52 3.83
CA GLU A 61 16.81 19.22 4.18
C GLU A 61 17.27 20.19 3.07
N SER A 62 16.66 20.11 1.88
CA SER A 62 17.00 20.97 0.75
C SER A 62 16.06 22.18 0.65
N GLU A 63 16.55 23.35 0.25
CA GLU A 63 15.72 24.54 0.04
C GLU A 63 14.85 24.48 -1.25
N LYS A 64 14.92 23.40 -2.03
CA LYS A 64 14.26 23.29 -3.34
C LYS A 64 12.84 22.71 -3.21
N SER A 65 11.84 23.59 -3.24
CA SER A 65 10.41 23.27 -3.19
C SER A 65 9.85 22.38 -4.32
N VAL A 66 10.64 22.12 -5.38
CA VAL A 66 10.23 21.26 -6.50
C VAL A 66 10.30 19.78 -6.12
N ASP A 67 11.21 19.40 -5.23
CA ASP A 67 11.37 18.01 -4.82
C ASP A 67 10.26 17.59 -3.85
N ASP A 68 9.81 18.51 -2.99
CA ASP A 68 8.71 18.28 -2.04
C ASP A 68 7.39 17.90 -2.74
N LYS A 69 7.03 18.63 -3.81
CA LYS A 69 5.79 18.35 -4.56
C LYS A 69 5.82 16.98 -5.23
N LYS A 70 6.98 16.54 -5.70
CA LYS A 70 7.13 15.23 -6.34
C LYS A 70 6.93 14.10 -5.34
N TRP A 71 7.56 14.19 -4.17
CA TRP A 71 7.40 13.18 -3.12
C TRP A 71 5.97 13.16 -2.58
N LEU A 72 5.35 14.32 -2.38
CA LEU A 72 3.95 14.37 -1.93
C LEU A 72 2.98 13.76 -2.97
N THR A 73 3.22 14.02 -4.26
CA THR A 73 2.45 13.42 -5.35
C THR A 73 2.61 11.90 -5.38
N TYR A 74 3.84 11.41 -5.20
CA TYR A 74 4.14 9.99 -5.06
C TYR A 74 3.36 9.37 -3.89
N TRP A 75 3.44 9.97 -2.70
CA TRP A 75 2.76 9.47 -1.51
C TRP A 75 1.23 9.41 -1.69
N CYS A 76 0.63 10.42 -2.32
CA CYS A 76 -0.79 10.42 -2.65
C CYS A 76 -1.19 9.21 -3.52
N ILE A 77 -0.44 8.95 -4.59
CA ILE A 77 -0.76 7.84 -5.50
C ILE A 77 -0.44 6.49 -4.85
N PHE A 78 0.65 6.42 -4.10
CA PHE A 78 1.01 5.23 -3.33
C PHE A 78 -0.09 4.85 -2.33
N SER A 79 -0.71 5.82 -1.65
CA SER A 79 -1.83 5.56 -0.75
C SER A 79 -3.08 5.03 -1.48
N ILE A 80 -3.46 5.64 -2.62
CA ILE A 80 -4.57 5.16 -3.44
C ILE A 80 -4.29 3.72 -3.93
N PHE A 81 -3.08 3.48 -4.43
CA PHE A 81 -2.65 2.16 -4.86
C PHE A 81 -2.69 1.14 -3.73
N THR A 82 -2.21 1.49 -2.54
CA THR A 82 -2.20 0.60 -1.36
C THR A 82 -3.62 0.19 -0.97
N ILE A 83 -4.58 1.11 -1.04
CA ILE A 83 -5.99 0.80 -0.78
C ILE A 83 -6.52 -0.19 -1.82
N VAL A 84 -6.29 0.08 -3.12
CA VAL A 84 -6.72 -0.81 -4.21
C VAL A 84 -6.05 -2.19 -4.10
N ASP A 85 -4.77 -2.23 -3.76
CA ASP A 85 -3.99 -3.45 -3.58
C ASP A 85 -4.54 -4.30 -2.43
N GLN A 86 -4.99 -3.68 -1.34
CA GLN A 86 -5.60 -4.38 -0.22
C GLN A 86 -6.90 -5.10 -0.64
N PHE A 87 -7.71 -4.48 -1.48
CA PHE A 87 -8.88 -5.12 -2.09
C PHE A 87 -8.47 -6.17 -3.14
N GLY A 88 -7.40 -5.90 -3.90
CA GLY A 88 -6.81 -6.79 -4.88
C GLY A 88 -6.31 -8.10 -4.26
N HIS A 89 -5.73 -8.06 -3.06
CA HIS A 89 -5.20 -9.25 -2.38
C HIS A 89 -6.27 -10.32 -2.12
N VAL A 90 -7.53 -9.93 -1.88
CA VAL A 90 -8.64 -10.88 -1.66
C VAL A 90 -9.00 -11.63 -2.94
N ILE A 91 -8.87 -10.98 -4.10
CA ILE A 91 -9.31 -11.51 -5.40
C ILE A 91 -8.14 -12.13 -6.19
N LEU A 92 -6.94 -11.57 -6.06
CA LEU A 92 -5.79 -11.84 -6.93
C LEU A 92 -4.73 -12.75 -6.30
N VAL A 93 -4.92 -13.20 -5.05
CA VAL A 93 -4.05 -14.23 -4.41
C VAL A 93 -3.96 -15.52 -5.23
N TRP A 94 -4.98 -15.81 -6.04
CA TRP A 94 -5.04 -16.98 -6.90
C TRP A 94 -4.25 -16.81 -8.22
N VAL A 95 -3.79 -15.60 -8.55
CA VAL A 95 -3.09 -15.30 -9.81
C VAL A 95 -1.56 -15.28 -9.59
N PRO A 96 -0.79 -16.23 -10.15
CA PRO A 96 0.62 -16.44 -9.82
C PRO A 96 1.62 -15.37 -10.33
N PHE A 97 1.17 -14.23 -10.85
CA PHE A 97 2.04 -13.13 -11.35
C PHE A 97 1.71 -11.75 -10.76
N TYR A 98 0.75 -11.67 -9.84
CA TYR A 98 0.29 -10.40 -9.28
C TYR A 98 1.39 -9.60 -8.58
N TYR A 99 2.21 -10.26 -7.75
CA TYR A 99 3.26 -9.59 -6.99
C TYR A 99 4.37 -8.99 -7.86
N ILE A 100 4.65 -9.60 -9.02
CA ILE A 100 5.61 -9.05 -9.99
C ILE A 100 5.02 -7.80 -10.66
N LEU A 101 3.75 -7.84 -11.08
CA LEU A 101 3.07 -6.66 -11.62
C LEU A 101 2.98 -5.52 -10.61
N LYS A 102 2.71 -5.83 -9.34
CA LYS A 102 2.74 -4.88 -8.22
C LYS A 102 4.12 -4.23 -8.09
N LEU A 103 5.19 -5.02 -8.12
CA LEU A 103 6.57 -4.52 -8.08
C LEU A 103 6.90 -3.63 -9.28
N CYS A 104 6.54 -4.05 -10.50
CA CYS A 104 6.75 -3.25 -11.70
C CYS A 104 5.97 -1.94 -11.65
N PHE A 105 4.74 -1.95 -11.14
CA PHE A 105 3.92 -0.75 -11.00
C PHE A 105 4.47 0.21 -9.94
N LEU A 106 4.88 -0.31 -8.77
CA LEU A 106 5.56 0.47 -7.74
C LEU A 106 6.85 1.10 -8.27
N MET A 107 7.65 0.33 -9.01
CA MET A 107 8.87 0.81 -9.65
C MET A 107 8.58 1.92 -10.65
N TYR A 108 7.56 1.76 -11.49
CA TYR A 108 7.13 2.79 -12.43
C TYR A 108 6.72 4.11 -11.74
N LEU A 109 6.14 4.04 -10.53
CA LEU A 109 5.70 5.20 -9.77
C LEU A 109 6.84 6.01 -9.14
N PHE A 110 7.85 5.36 -8.54
CA PHE A 110 8.95 6.08 -7.87
C PHE A 110 10.13 6.38 -8.80
N LEU A 111 10.22 5.77 -9.98
CA LEU A 111 11.37 5.98 -10.86
C LEU A 111 11.39 7.46 -11.32
N PRO A 112 12.46 8.22 -10.99
CA PRO A 112 12.53 9.65 -11.33
C PRO A 112 12.64 9.90 -12.84
N TYR A 113 12.88 8.84 -13.64
CA TYR A 113 13.01 8.91 -15.08
C TYR A 113 11.66 8.89 -15.83
N THR A 114 10.65 8.19 -15.30
CA THR A 114 9.35 8.03 -15.97
C THR A 114 8.32 9.09 -15.59
N ASP A 115 8.52 9.75 -14.44
CA ASP A 115 7.61 10.72 -13.82
C ASP A 115 6.16 10.19 -13.77
N GLY A 116 6.03 8.87 -13.54
CA GLY A 116 4.78 8.14 -13.64
C GLY A 116 3.74 8.63 -12.62
N ALA A 117 4.20 8.97 -11.42
CA ALA A 117 3.37 9.58 -10.39
C ALA A 117 2.73 10.89 -10.88
N SER A 118 3.53 11.85 -11.36
CA SER A 118 3.01 13.15 -11.83
C SER A 118 2.00 13.01 -12.97
N LYS A 119 2.23 12.08 -13.91
CA LYS A 119 1.28 11.81 -15.00
C LYS A 119 -0.06 11.27 -14.51
N ILE A 120 -0.04 10.31 -13.58
CA ILE A 120 -1.27 9.75 -13.00
C ILE A 120 -2.01 10.82 -12.19
N TYR A 121 -1.28 11.66 -11.46
CA TYR A 121 -1.86 12.75 -10.69
C TYR A 121 -2.63 13.72 -11.59
N VAL A 122 -2.00 14.24 -12.64
CA VAL A 122 -2.64 15.20 -13.55
C VAL A 122 -3.81 14.57 -14.32
N THR A 123 -3.69 13.30 -14.70
CA THR A 123 -4.70 12.65 -15.56
C THR A 123 -5.93 12.19 -14.79
N TYR A 124 -5.75 11.66 -13.57
CA TYR A 124 -6.84 11.00 -12.84
C TYR A 124 -7.16 11.68 -11.51
N VAL A 125 -6.15 12.06 -10.74
CA VAL A 125 -6.37 12.59 -9.37
C VAL A 125 -6.86 14.03 -9.42
N LEU A 126 -6.26 14.87 -10.28
CA LEU A 126 -6.58 16.28 -10.43
C LEU A 126 -8.05 16.53 -10.83
N PRO A 127 -8.62 15.88 -11.87
CA PRO A 127 -10.03 16.12 -12.22
C PRO A 127 -11.01 15.64 -11.15
N ILE A 128 -10.67 14.58 -10.40
CA ILE A 128 -11.47 14.12 -9.26
C ILE A 128 -11.40 15.17 -8.14
N TYR A 129 -10.20 15.65 -7.82
CA TYR A 129 -10.02 16.70 -6.83
C TYR A 129 -10.80 17.97 -7.20
N GLU A 130 -10.68 18.45 -8.43
CA GLU A 130 -11.42 19.62 -8.90
C GLU A 130 -12.95 19.42 -8.83
N LYS A 131 -13.44 18.20 -9.03
CA LYS A 131 -14.87 17.90 -8.92
C LYS A 131 -15.38 17.93 -7.47
N TYR A 132 -14.57 17.50 -6.51
CA TYR A 132 -15.02 17.30 -5.12
C TYR A 132 -14.49 18.31 -4.11
N HIS A 133 -13.42 19.08 -4.41
CA HIS A 133 -12.79 20.00 -3.45
C HIS A 133 -13.80 20.99 -2.85
N LYS A 134 -14.67 21.60 -3.66
CA LYS A 134 -15.69 22.56 -3.18
C LYS A 134 -16.64 21.97 -2.15
N ASN A 135 -17.00 20.70 -2.32
CA ASN A 135 -17.88 20.02 -1.36
C ASN A 135 -17.13 19.69 -0.08
N ILE A 136 -15.86 19.29 -0.19
CA ILE A 136 -15.02 18.96 0.97
C ILE A 136 -14.71 20.24 1.79
N GLU A 137 -14.38 21.34 1.12
CA GLU A 137 -14.14 22.65 1.76
C GLU A 137 -15.39 23.17 2.45
N ALA A 138 -16.55 23.14 1.79
CA ALA A 138 -17.81 23.57 2.39
C ALA A 138 -18.19 22.73 3.63
N VAL A 139 -17.90 21.43 3.60
CA VAL A 139 -18.12 20.55 4.76
C VAL A 139 -17.13 20.91 5.88
N GLY A 140 -15.85 21.11 5.56
CA GLY A 140 -14.81 21.49 6.52
C GLY A 140 -15.12 22.82 7.23
N GLU A 141 -15.50 23.85 6.49
CA GLU A 141 -15.89 25.14 7.05
C GLU A 141 -17.11 25.03 7.96
N LYS A 142 -18.10 24.23 7.58
CA LYS A 142 -19.29 23.99 8.42
C LYS A 142 -18.93 23.37 9.77
N TYR A 143 -18.03 22.40 9.80
CA TYR A 143 -17.58 21.78 11.05
C TYR A 143 -16.70 22.71 11.89
N ALA A 144 -15.85 23.53 11.25
CA ALA A 144 -15.02 24.52 11.93
C ALA A 144 -15.88 25.62 12.60
N ASP A 145 -16.95 26.05 11.93
CA ASP A 145 -17.87 27.04 12.50
C ASP A 145 -18.65 26.45 13.69
N LEU A 146 -19.17 25.23 13.55
CA LEU A 146 -19.88 24.51 14.63
C LEU A 146 -19.02 24.35 15.89
N THR A 147 -17.77 23.91 15.74
CA THR A 147 -16.84 23.77 16.88
C THR A 147 -16.51 25.12 17.52
N SER A 148 -16.42 26.19 16.73
CA SER A 148 -16.21 27.54 17.27
C SER A 148 -17.42 28.07 18.04
N VAL A 149 -18.65 27.69 17.65
CA VAL A 149 -19.89 28.03 18.35
C VAL A 149 -20.03 27.24 19.63
N GLU A 150 -19.77 25.93 19.62
CA GLU A 150 -19.79 25.08 20.83
C GLU A 150 -18.81 25.59 21.88
N PHE A 151 -17.58 25.93 21.47
CA PHE A 151 -16.57 26.50 22.39
C PHE A 151 -16.99 27.87 22.96
N LYS A 152 -17.69 28.70 22.17
CA LYS A 152 -18.23 29.99 22.65
C LYS A 152 -19.41 29.81 23.60
N MET A 153 -20.27 28.81 23.39
CA MET A 153 -21.39 28.48 24.26
C MET A 153 -20.89 27.98 25.62
N ASP A 154 -19.97 27.02 25.62
CA ASP A 154 -19.35 26.47 26.84
C ASP A 154 -18.70 27.56 27.70
N LYS A 155 -17.93 28.45 27.06
CA LYS A 155 -17.27 29.57 27.76
C LYS A 155 -18.26 30.61 28.31
N ASN A 156 -19.40 30.81 27.65
CA ASN A 156 -20.44 31.73 28.11
C ASN A 156 -21.28 31.12 29.24
N GLU A 157 -21.46 29.80 29.26
CA GLU A 157 -22.14 29.10 30.36
C GLU A 157 -21.27 29.06 31.62
N ALA A 158 -19.97 28.76 31.48
CA ALA A 158 -19.01 28.82 32.58
C ALA A 158 -18.98 30.20 33.25
N LYS A 159 -19.04 31.28 32.46
CA LYS A 159 -19.05 32.66 32.95
C LYS A 159 -20.39 33.09 33.59
N LYS A 160 -21.47 32.34 33.38
CA LYS A 160 -22.77 32.57 34.04
C LYS A 160 -22.91 31.81 35.36
N ALA A 161 -22.04 30.83 35.62
CA ALA A 161 -22.03 30.01 36.82
C ALA A 161 -21.11 30.56 37.94
N GLU A 162 -20.29 31.58 37.64
CA GLU A 162 -19.54 32.41 38.60
C GLU A 162 -20.34 33.66 38.99
#